data_AF-A0A221K744-F1
#
_entry.id   AF-A0A221K744-F1
#
_cell.length_a   1.000
_cell.length_b   1.000
_cell.length_c   1.000
_cell.angle_alpha   90.00
_cell.angle_beta   90.00
_cell.angle_gamma   90.00
#
_symmetry.space_group_name_H-M   'P 1'
#
loop_
_entity.id
_entity.type
_entity.pdbx_description
1 polymer ?
#
loop_
_entity_poly.entity_id
_entity_poly.type
_entity_poly.pdbx_seq_one_letter_code
_entity_poly.pdbx_strand_id
1 'polypeptide(L)' 'MVAIHRAHGLRAIIFTDDHELAHVHVFGDGQIKINLIGLDGAPALVRAQGIKGNDVRRAVQIVRDK' A
#
# COMPACT_ATOMS: atom_id res chain seq x y z
N MET A 1 -16.50 3.23 -0.94
CA MET A 1 -16.12 2.87 -2.34
C MET A 1 -14.79 2.12 -2.32
N VAL A 2 -14.57 1.15 -3.22
CA VAL A 2 -13.34 0.34 -3.26
C VAL A 2 -12.70 0.44 -4.64
N ALA A 3 -11.48 0.96 -4.72
CA ALA A 3 -10.66 0.91 -5.92
C ALA A 3 -9.66 -0.26 -5.81
N ILE A 4 -9.57 -1.08 -6.85
CA ILE A 4 -8.67 -2.24 -6.90
C ILE A 4 -7.76 -2.12 -8.12
N HIS A 5 -6.46 -1.99 -7.88
CA HIS A 5 -5.44 -2.09 -8.93
C HIS A 5 -4.73 -3.46 -8.84
N ARG A 6 -4.46 -4.06 -10.00
CA ARG A 6 -3.80 -5.38 -10.09
C ARG A 6 -2.57 -5.28 -10.98
N ALA A 7 -1.41 -5.65 -10.44
CA ALA A 7 -0.14 -5.65 -11.16
C ALA A 7 0.85 -6.66 -10.54
N HIS A 8 1.61 -7.36 -11.37
CA HIS A 8 2.68 -8.29 -10.93
C HIS A 8 2.27 -9.34 -9.89
N GLY A 9 1.01 -9.81 -9.92
CA GLY A 9 0.48 -10.75 -8.93
C GLY A 9 0.00 -10.10 -7.63
N LEU A 10 0.08 -8.78 -7.50
CA LEU A 10 -0.36 -8.02 -6.33
C LEU A 10 -1.71 -7.35 -6.56
N ARG A 11 -2.43 -7.11 -5.44
CA ARG A 11 -3.68 -6.33 -5.40
C ARG A 11 -3.48 -5.13 -4.47
N ALA A 12 -3.60 -3.93 -5.02
CA ALA A 12 -3.67 -2.70 -4.24
C ALA A 12 -5.14 -2.33 -4.05
N ILE A 13 -5.57 -2.20 -2.79
CA ILE A 13 -6.97 -1.91 -2.44
C ILE A 13 -6.98 -0.61 -1.63
N ILE A 14 -7.78 0.34 -2.10
CA ILE A 14 -8.04 1.61 -1.42
C ILE A 14 -9.43 1.53 -0.81
N PHE A 15 -9.52 1.68 0.51
CA PHE A 15 -10.78 1.78 1.24
C PHE A 15 -11.07 3.26 1.50
N THR A 16 -12.18 3.79 0.95
CA THR A 16 -12.52 5.21 1.12
C THR A 16 -13.33 5.51 2.38
N ASP A 17 -13.85 4.48 3.07
CA ASP A 17 -14.83 4.62 4.17
C ASP A 17 -14.26 4.28 5.55
N ASP A 18 -12.94 4.02 5.69
CA ASP A 18 -12.32 3.68 6.97
C ASP A 18 -11.17 4.64 7.32
N HIS A 19 -11.14 5.12 8.56
CA HIS A 19 -10.45 6.35 9.00
C HIS A 19 -8.92 6.21 9.26
N GLU A 20 -8.32 7.36 9.60
CA GLU A 20 -6.90 7.73 9.78
C GLU A 20 -6.01 7.66 8.53
N LEU A 21 -5.94 8.82 7.85
CA LEU A 21 -5.21 9.12 6.60
C LEU A 21 -5.56 8.18 5.44
N ALA A 22 -5.59 8.73 4.22
CA ALA A 22 -5.79 7.91 3.03
C ALA A 22 -4.65 6.88 2.95
N HIS A 23 -4.97 5.59 3.00
CA HIS A 23 -3.98 4.51 3.03
C HIS A 23 -4.37 3.36 2.09
N VAL A 24 -3.35 2.67 1.59
CA VAL A 24 -3.46 1.53 0.68
C VAL A 24 -3.05 0.27 1.41
N HIS A 25 -3.88 -0.76 1.31
CA HIS A 25 -3.47 -2.12 1.67
C HIS A 25 -2.94 -2.83 0.41
N VAL A 26 -1.69 -3.28 0.49
CA VAL A 26 -1.05 -4.10 -0.55
C VAL A 26 -0.92 -5.53 -0.02
N PHE A 27 -1.47 -6.49 -0.75
CA PHE A 27 -1.47 -7.90 -0.38
C PHE A 27 -0.63 -8.75 -1.33
N GLY A 28 0.16 -9.66 -0.76
CA GLY A 28 0.98 -10.69 -1.41
C GLY A 28 1.06 -11.94 -0.52
N ASP A 29 2.26 -12.48 -0.28
CA ASP A 29 2.50 -13.53 0.73
C ASP A 29 2.21 -13.07 2.18
N GLY A 30 2.06 -11.76 2.36
CA GLY A 30 1.69 -11.10 3.60
C GLY A 30 0.95 -9.80 3.30
N GLN A 31 0.96 -8.87 4.24
CA GLN A 31 0.24 -7.60 4.11
C GLN A 31 1.14 -6.40 4.38
N ILE A 32 0.91 -5.34 3.61
CA ILE A 32 1.53 -4.04 3.79
C ILE A 32 0.44 -2.98 3.90
N LYS A 33 0.56 -2.10 4.89
CA LYS A 33 -0.22 -0.86 5.00
C LYS A 33 0.68 0.33 4.68
N ILE A 34 0.29 1.14 3.71
CA ILE A 34 1.02 2.32 3.25
C ILE A 34 0.09 3.52 3.34
N ASN A 35 0.47 4.58 4.05
CA ASN A 35 -0.23 5.86 3.99
C ASN A 35 0.13 6.55 2.67
N LEU A 36 -0.87 7.06 1.94
CA LEU A 36 -0.67 7.82 0.72
C LEU A 36 0.00 9.17 0.98
N ILE A 37 -0.26 9.75 2.16
CA ILE A 37 0.31 11.02 2.60
C ILE A 37 1.03 10.78 3.92
N GLY A 38 2.35 10.70 3.86
CA GLY A 38 3.26 10.72 4.99
C GLY A 38 3.57 12.15 5.46
N LEU A 39 4.50 12.28 6.40
CA LEU A 39 4.88 13.56 7.00
C LEU A 39 5.46 14.56 5.99
N ASP A 40 6.07 14.05 4.93
CA ASP A 40 6.70 14.78 3.82
C ASP A 40 5.78 14.89 2.58
N GLY A 41 4.53 14.43 2.68
CA GLY A 41 3.60 14.37 1.56
C GLY A 41 3.84 13.20 0.60
N ALA A 42 4.81 12.32 0.87
CA ALA A 42 5.08 11.12 0.07
C ALA A 42 4.44 9.86 0.70
N PRO A 43 4.22 8.79 -0.07
CA PRO A 43 3.72 7.54 0.49
C PRO A 43 4.67 6.97 1.56
N ALA A 44 4.12 6.67 2.74
CA ALA A 44 4.88 6.19 3.89
C ALA A 44 4.44 4.80 4.31
N LEU A 45 5.41 3.90 4.45
CA LEU A 45 5.18 2.56 4.98
C LEU A 45 4.78 2.64 6.46
N VAL A 46 3.59 2.14 6.79
CA VAL A 46 3.10 2.08 8.19
C VAL A 46 3.41 0.73 8.81
N ARG A 47 3.15 -0.35 8.08
CA ARG A 47 3.29 -1.72 8.59
C ARG A 47 3.56 -2.70 7.48
N ALA A 48 4.47 -3.65 7.71
CA ALA A 48 4.68 -4.82 6.86
C ALA A 48 4.69 -6.07 7.76
N GLN A 49 3.91 -7.08 7.41
CA GLN A 49 3.82 -8.33 8.16
C GLN A 49 3.83 -9.52 7.20
N GLY A 50 4.72 -10.48 7.45
CA GLY A 50 4.81 -11.72 6.66
C GLY A 50 5.25 -11.50 5.21
N ILE A 51 5.90 -10.38 4.89
CA ILE A 51 6.32 -10.04 3.52
C ILE A 51 7.84 -9.90 3.40
N LYS A 52 8.41 -10.22 2.23
CA LYS A 52 9.84 -10.10 1.95
C LYS A 52 10.22 -8.64 1.72
N GLY A 53 11.44 -8.26 2.11
CA GLY A 53 11.92 -6.87 1.97
C GLY A 53 11.91 -6.34 0.53
N ASN A 54 12.09 -7.22 -0.47
CA ASN A 54 12.00 -6.82 -1.88
C ASN A 54 10.55 -6.44 -2.29
N ASP A 55 9.57 -7.15 -1.76
CA ASP A 55 8.15 -6.89 -2.04
C ASP A 55 7.68 -5.60 -1.35
N VAL A 56 8.24 -5.28 -0.16
CA VAL A 56 8.01 -3.98 0.50
C VAL A 56 8.45 -2.83 -0.40
N ARG A 57 9.68 -2.89 -0.94
CA ARG A 57 10.20 -1.83 -1.83
C ARG A 57 9.35 -1.68 -3.08
N ARG A 58 8.92 -2.80 -3.67
CA ARG A 58 8.08 -2.81 -4.87
C ARG A 58 6.69 -2.25 -4.60
N ALA A 59 6.10 -2.57 -3.45
CA ALA A 59 4.79 -2.04 -3.04
C ALA A 59 4.83 -0.51 -2.87
N VAL A 60 5.87 0.04 -2.23
CA VAL A 60 6.04 1.49 -2.09
C VAL A 60 6.21 2.17 -3.44
N GLN A 61 6.98 1.58 -4.37
CA GLN A 61 7.11 2.12 -5.73
C GLN A 61 5.77 2.14 -6.48
N ILE A 62 4.99 1.05 -6.41
CA ILE A 62 3.68 0.98 -7.07
C ILE A 62 2.74 2.06 -6.55
N VAL A 63 2.69 2.26 -5.22
CA VAL A 63 1.80 3.25 -4.61
C VAL A 63 2.24 4.69 -4.92
N ARG A 64 3.53 4.93 -5.16
CA ARG A 64 4.02 6.26 -5.54
C ARG A 64 3.75 6.59 -7.01
N ASP A 65 3.85 5.61 -7.89
CA ASP A 65 3.85 5.83 -9.34
C ASP A 65 2.43 5.71 -9.99
N LYS A 66 1.39 5.43 -9.18
CA LYS A 66 0.00 5.22 -9.63
C LYS A 66 -0.99 6.01 -8.80
#